data_AF-A0A5D3F8Q7-F1
#
_entry.id   AF-A0A5D3F8Q7-F1
#
_cell.length_a   1.000
_cell.length_b   1.000
_cell.length_c   1.000
_cell.angle_alpha   90.00
_cell.angle_beta   90.00
_cell.angle_gamma   90.00
#
_symmetry.space_group_name_H-M   'P 1'
#
loop_
_entity.id
_entity.type
_entity.pdbx_description
1 polymer ?
#
loop_
_entity_poly.entity_id
_entity_poly.type
_entity_poly.pdbx_seq_one_letter_code
_entity_poly.pdbx_strand_id
1 'polypeptide(L)'
;MLRRVHLHARPAVRGVRVLRGGRGRRLRVRRDDRARRRASQQHQRRAALRGLHARHEPGDRERPATAPPGRRLLPRLARGRAHLRPRRGRLPPGQGRGGRDEHGLGDPGGVQRADHEEVAVAVYKGFDIAADPEHAGYFEAAGRGELVVQRCAECGLLRGQIGAACPFCTCLDWTWEPVAGTGVIYSYQVVARAVNAAFADWVPYPVVLVELDEQRGVPWRGGREDESVSLRKIANLVARDDPSRPEDEANVAIGLRVRVCFTKLDDGLALPQFRLADEPPEHDPWRAAERNR
;
A
#
# COMPACT_ATOMS: atom_id res chain seq x y z
N MET A 1 24.55 -41.57 5.59
CA MET A 1 24.83 -40.67 6.72
C MET A 1 24.01 -39.40 6.50
N LEU A 2 22.92 -39.20 7.25
CA LEU A 2 21.92 -38.14 7.03
C LEU A 2 21.65 -37.44 8.36
N ARG A 3 21.63 -36.10 8.32
CA ARG A 3 21.54 -35.16 9.45
C ARG A 3 20.10 -35.07 9.99
N ARG A 4 20.01 -34.85 11.30
CA ARG A 4 18.80 -34.74 12.11
C ARG A 4 18.31 -33.28 12.14
N VAL A 5 17.05 -33.05 11.78
CA VAL A 5 16.35 -31.78 12.00
C VAL A 5 15.54 -31.94 13.29
N HIS A 6 15.79 -31.08 14.28
CA HIS A 6 15.05 -31.07 15.54
C HIS A 6 13.69 -30.39 15.36
N LEU A 7 12.62 -31.08 15.74
CA LEU A 7 11.27 -30.55 15.93
C LEU A 7 10.97 -30.56 17.43
N HIS A 8 10.64 -29.41 18.01
CA HIS A 8 10.09 -29.32 19.36
C HIS A 8 8.56 -29.27 19.31
N ALA A 9 7.95 -30.26 19.99
CA ALA A 9 6.63 -30.28 20.66
C ALA A 9 5.83 -31.57 20.35
N ARG A 10 5.46 -32.32 21.40
CA ARG A 10 4.56 -33.50 21.39
C ARG A 10 3.11 -33.07 21.77
N PRO A 11 2.08 -33.94 21.72
CA PRO A 11 1.39 -34.39 20.51
C PRO A 11 -0.15 -34.29 20.64
N ALA A 12 -0.85 -33.85 19.61
CA ALA A 12 -2.29 -34.06 19.50
C ALA A 12 -2.68 -34.44 18.07
N VAL A 13 -2.13 -35.54 17.54
CA VAL A 13 -2.57 -36.09 16.26
C VAL A 13 -2.59 -37.61 16.32
N ARG A 14 -3.76 -38.18 15.98
CA ARG A 14 -3.99 -39.63 15.81
C ARG A 14 -2.93 -40.23 14.88
N GLY A 15 -2.41 -41.39 15.27
CA GLY A 15 -1.15 -41.95 14.78
C GLY A 15 -1.03 -42.17 13.27
N VAL A 16 0.16 -41.84 12.76
CA VAL A 16 0.59 -42.15 11.39
C VAL A 16 1.03 -43.62 11.34
N ARG A 17 0.35 -44.44 10.52
CA ARG A 17 0.82 -45.79 10.17
C ARG A 17 1.80 -45.72 9.01
N VAL A 18 3.03 -46.19 9.24
CA VAL A 18 4.04 -46.37 8.20
C VAL A 18 3.76 -47.68 7.45
N LEU A 19 3.57 -47.60 6.14
CA LEU A 19 3.41 -48.77 5.26
C LEU A 19 4.76 -49.47 5.08
N ARG A 20 4.82 -50.76 5.40
CA ARG A 20 5.98 -51.62 5.10
C ARG A 20 6.04 -51.94 3.59
N GLY A 21 7.25 -51.95 3.04
CA GLY A 21 7.51 -52.26 1.63
C GLY A 21 7.07 -53.68 1.26
N GLY A 22 6.09 -53.78 0.35
CA GLY A 22 5.59 -55.01 -0.24
C GLY A 22 6.03 -55.17 -1.70
N ARG A 23 6.21 -56.43 -2.12
CA ARG A 23 6.80 -56.90 -3.37
C ARG A 23 6.20 -56.26 -4.64
N GLY A 24 7.08 -55.98 -5.60
CA GLY A 24 6.84 -55.16 -6.79
C GLY A 24 5.63 -55.55 -7.63
N ARG A 25 4.90 -54.52 -8.07
CA ARG A 25 3.91 -54.60 -9.13
C ARG A 25 4.43 -53.85 -10.36
N ARG A 26 4.29 -54.47 -11.53
CA ARG A 26 4.74 -53.91 -12.82
C ARG A 26 4.07 -52.56 -13.07
N LEU A 27 4.89 -51.55 -13.37
CA LEU A 27 4.45 -50.26 -13.88
C LEU A 27 3.73 -50.49 -15.22
N ARG A 28 2.42 -50.16 -15.28
CA ARG A 28 1.71 -50.06 -16.55
C ARG A 28 2.24 -48.85 -17.29
N VAL A 29 2.66 -49.09 -18.52
CA VAL A 29 3.12 -48.09 -19.49
C VAL A 29 2.06 -46.99 -19.65
N ARG A 30 2.59 -45.76 -19.72
CA ARG A 30 1.97 -44.47 -20.03
C ARG A 30 0.66 -44.58 -20.82
N ARG A 31 -0.44 -44.04 -20.29
CA ARG A 31 -1.61 -43.68 -21.09
C ARG A 31 -1.40 -42.25 -21.57
N ASP A 32 -1.51 -42.04 -22.88
CA ASP A 32 -1.54 -40.71 -23.47
C ASP A 32 -2.80 -39.96 -23.01
N ASP A 33 -2.58 -38.73 -22.52
CA ASP A 33 -3.67 -37.81 -22.21
C ASP A 33 -4.40 -37.43 -23.49
N ARG A 34 -5.62 -37.97 -23.69
CA ARG A 34 -6.54 -37.45 -24.69
C ARG A 34 -7.01 -36.06 -24.23
N ALA A 35 -6.41 -35.03 -24.80
CA ALA A 35 -6.82 -33.64 -24.66
C ALA A 35 -8.29 -33.46 -25.08
N ARG A 36 -9.20 -33.45 -24.11
CA ARG A 36 -10.60 -32.99 -24.27
C ARG A 36 -10.97 -32.02 -23.16
N ARG A 37 -10.27 -30.88 -23.09
CA ARG A 37 -10.85 -29.60 -22.65
C ARG A 37 -10.27 -28.50 -23.52
N ARG A 38 -11.14 -27.75 -24.20
CA ARG A 38 -10.76 -26.57 -24.99
C ARG A 38 -10.39 -25.45 -24.01
N ALA A 39 -9.25 -24.82 -24.25
CA ALA A 39 -8.87 -23.57 -23.58
C ALA A 39 -9.92 -22.49 -23.85
N SER A 40 -10.23 -21.67 -22.84
CA SER A 40 -11.05 -20.47 -22.99
C SER A 40 -10.39 -19.53 -23.99
N GLN A 41 -11.02 -19.32 -25.15
CA GLN A 41 -10.56 -18.32 -26.12
C GLN A 41 -10.93 -16.93 -25.65
N GLN A 42 -10.22 -16.44 -24.64
CA GLN A 42 -10.06 -15.02 -24.40
C GLN A 42 -8.74 -14.65 -25.08
N HIS A 43 -8.80 -13.72 -26.03
CA HIS A 43 -7.68 -13.23 -26.85
C HIS A 43 -7.37 -14.02 -28.14
N GLN A 44 -8.37 -14.30 -28.97
CA GLN A 44 -8.14 -14.26 -30.41
C GLN A 44 -8.10 -12.79 -30.86
N ARG A 45 -6.93 -12.42 -31.38
CA ARG A 45 -6.46 -11.09 -31.83
C ARG A 45 -7.55 -10.26 -32.53
N ARG A 46 -7.94 -9.13 -31.93
CA ARG A 46 -8.48 -7.99 -32.70
C ARG A 46 -7.31 -7.23 -33.31
N ALA A 47 -7.45 -6.83 -34.56
CA ALA A 47 -6.49 -5.96 -35.23
C ALA A 47 -6.38 -4.62 -34.47
N ALA A 48 -5.16 -4.11 -34.32
CA ALA A 48 -4.92 -2.80 -33.75
C ALA A 48 -5.57 -1.73 -34.64
N LEU A 49 -6.63 -1.09 -34.14
CA LEU A 49 -7.09 0.17 -34.72
C LEU A 49 -5.99 1.20 -34.47
N ARG A 50 -5.30 1.58 -35.54
CA ARG A 50 -4.45 2.77 -35.58
C ARG A 50 -5.31 3.98 -35.26
N GLY A 51 -4.92 4.73 -34.24
CA GLY A 51 -5.51 6.00 -33.89
C GLY A 51 -4.95 6.47 -32.55
N LEU A 52 -3.92 7.31 -32.60
CA LEU A 52 -3.45 8.07 -31.45
C LEU A 52 -4.65 8.80 -30.83
N HIS A 53 -4.90 8.59 -29.53
CA HIS A 53 -5.80 9.44 -28.80
C HIS A 53 -5.22 10.86 -28.80
N ALA A 54 -5.81 11.73 -29.62
CA ALA A 54 -5.55 13.15 -29.56
C ALA A 54 -5.96 13.67 -28.17
N ARG A 55 -5.04 14.44 -27.56
CA ARG A 55 -5.23 15.12 -26.29
C ARG A 55 -6.52 15.95 -26.33
N HIS A 56 -7.18 16.03 -25.18
CA HIS A 56 -8.27 16.95 -24.91
C HIS A 56 -7.92 18.38 -25.38
N GLU A 57 -8.59 18.86 -26.41
CA GLU A 57 -8.84 20.29 -26.57
C GLU A 57 -10.28 20.59 -26.11
N PRO A 58 -10.53 21.70 -25.38
CA PRO A 58 -11.86 22.12 -25.01
C PRO A 58 -12.52 22.77 -26.23
N GLY A 59 -13.50 22.08 -26.83
CA GLY A 59 -14.32 22.59 -27.92
C GLY A 59 -15.80 22.46 -27.57
N ASP A 60 -16.49 23.59 -27.66
CA ASP A 60 -17.92 23.81 -27.40
C ASP A 60 -18.83 22.74 -28.01
N ARG A 61 -19.79 22.23 -27.23
CA ARG A 61 -20.83 21.32 -27.71
C ARG A 61 -22.21 21.94 -27.50
N GLU A 62 -22.67 22.70 -28.48
CA GLU A 62 -24.10 22.71 -28.80
C GLU A 62 -24.46 21.36 -29.47
N ARG A 63 -25.47 20.65 -28.95
CA ARG A 63 -26.03 19.44 -29.58
C ARG A 63 -27.51 19.67 -29.88
N PRO A 64 -27.99 19.40 -31.12
CA PRO A 64 -29.40 19.51 -31.47
C PRO A 64 -30.24 18.32 -30.96
N ALA A 65 -31.52 18.57 -30.72
CA ALA A 65 -32.48 17.64 -30.11
C ALA A 65 -32.88 16.47 -31.04
N THR A 66 -32.96 15.26 -30.47
CA THR A 66 -33.41 14.03 -31.14
C THR A 66 -34.92 13.82 -30.96
N ALA A 67 -35.61 13.32 -32.00
CA ALA A 67 -37.06 13.12 -32.08
C ALA A 67 -37.62 12.03 -31.13
N PRO A 68 -38.89 12.10 -30.70
CA PRO A 68 -39.46 11.16 -29.71
C PRO A 68 -39.93 9.84 -30.33
N PRO A 69 -39.85 8.69 -29.60
CA PRO A 69 -40.31 7.41 -30.10
C PRO A 69 -41.82 7.19 -29.87
N GLY A 70 -42.46 6.51 -30.85
CA GLY A 70 -43.89 6.22 -30.89
C GLY A 70 -44.36 5.17 -29.85
N ARG A 71 -45.62 5.32 -29.44
CA ARG A 71 -46.32 4.45 -28.47
C ARG A 71 -46.55 3.03 -29.02
N ARG A 72 -46.09 2.00 -28.31
CA ARG A 72 -46.62 0.63 -28.42
C ARG A 72 -47.53 0.34 -27.23
N LEU A 73 -48.77 -0.06 -27.52
CA LEU A 73 -49.78 -0.49 -26.56
C LEU A 73 -49.51 -1.96 -26.16
N LEU A 74 -49.51 -2.25 -24.85
CA LEU A 74 -49.53 -3.62 -24.31
C LEU A 74 -50.93 -3.94 -23.76
N PRO A 75 -51.42 -5.20 -23.89
CA PRO A 75 -52.75 -5.58 -23.43
C PRO A 75 -52.81 -5.83 -21.92
N ARG A 76 -54.01 -5.62 -21.36
CA ARG A 76 -54.35 -5.74 -19.94
C ARG A 76 -54.54 -7.20 -19.54
N LEU A 77 -53.92 -7.62 -18.43
CA LEU A 77 -54.30 -8.80 -17.65
C LEU A 77 -54.37 -8.47 -16.15
N ALA A 78 -55.06 -9.32 -15.40
CA ALA A 78 -55.98 -8.95 -14.34
C ALA A 78 -55.40 -8.70 -12.94
N ARG A 79 -56.15 -7.85 -12.24
CA ARG A 79 -56.31 -7.57 -10.79
C ARG A 79 -55.66 -8.52 -9.78
N GLY A 80 -54.90 -7.93 -8.87
CA GLY A 80 -54.72 -8.35 -7.47
C GLY A 80 -54.58 -7.11 -6.58
N ARG A 81 -55.41 -6.99 -5.53
CA ARG A 81 -55.46 -5.84 -4.61
C ARG A 81 -54.36 -5.95 -3.56
N ALA A 82 -53.63 -4.87 -3.32
CA ALA A 82 -53.13 -4.53 -1.99
C ALA A 82 -53.09 -3.01 -1.84
N HIS A 83 -53.62 -2.55 -0.71
CA HIS A 83 -54.00 -1.18 -0.42
C HIS A 83 -52.83 -0.39 0.17
N LEU A 84 -52.77 0.90 -0.18
CA LEU A 84 -52.60 2.08 0.70
C LEU A 84 -52.18 3.27 -0.19
N ARG A 85 -53.14 4.13 -0.54
CA ARG A 85 -52.87 5.44 -1.14
C ARG A 85 -53.02 6.51 -0.05
N PRO A 86 -51.99 7.29 0.28
CA PRO A 86 -52.19 8.53 1.00
C PRO A 86 -52.95 9.51 0.11
N ARG A 87 -53.89 10.24 0.72
CA ARG A 87 -54.68 11.30 0.07
C ARG A 87 -53.75 12.42 -0.43
N ARG A 88 -53.94 12.85 -1.67
CA ARG A 88 -53.29 14.04 -2.25
C ARG A 88 -53.82 15.29 -1.54
N GLY A 89 -53.04 15.83 -0.59
CA GLY A 89 -53.11 17.25 -0.24
C GLY A 89 -52.45 18.08 -1.34
N ARG A 90 -53.05 19.21 -1.70
CA ARG A 90 -52.49 20.18 -2.67
C ARG A 90 -51.26 20.85 -2.04
N LEU A 91 -50.13 20.81 -2.74
CA LEU A 91 -48.95 21.63 -2.42
C LEU A 91 -49.20 23.08 -2.85
N PRO A 92 -48.70 24.09 -2.11
CA PRO A 92 -48.79 25.50 -2.52
C PRO A 92 -47.90 25.76 -3.75
N PRO A 93 -48.25 26.73 -4.61
CA PRO A 93 -47.46 27.03 -5.79
C PRO A 93 -46.28 27.94 -5.41
N GLY A 94 -45.08 27.55 -5.83
CA GLY A 94 -43.89 28.40 -5.74
C GLY A 94 -42.69 27.69 -5.13
N GLN A 95 -42.11 26.78 -5.91
CA GLN A 95 -40.65 26.57 -5.96
C GLN A 95 -40.36 25.64 -7.13
N GLY A 96 -39.43 26.06 -7.99
CA GLY A 96 -39.07 25.37 -9.21
C GLY A 96 -38.60 23.94 -8.94
N ARG A 97 -38.70 23.09 -9.97
CA ARG A 97 -38.17 21.74 -9.94
C ARG A 97 -36.65 21.80 -9.81
N GLY A 98 -36.16 21.66 -8.58
CA GLY A 98 -34.77 21.32 -8.30
C GLY A 98 -34.43 20.02 -9.01
N GLY A 99 -33.25 19.99 -9.63
CA GLY A 99 -32.69 18.82 -10.28
C GLY A 99 -32.58 17.66 -9.30
N ARG A 100 -32.39 16.47 -9.86
CA ARG A 100 -32.22 15.23 -9.10
C ARG A 100 -31.02 15.42 -8.17
N ASP A 101 -31.26 15.34 -6.86
CA ASP A 101 -30.23 15.21 -5.86
C ASP A 101 -29.50 13.88 -6.11
N GLU A 102 -28.38 13.95 -6.83
CA GLU A 102 -27.32 12.98 -6.66
C GLU A 102 -26.98 12.97 -5.17
N HIS A 103 -26.84 11.77 -4.58
CA HIS A 103 -26.43 11.64 -3.19
C HIS A 103 -25.08 12.32 -3.02
N GLY A 104 -25.12 13.59 -2.60
CA GLY A 104 -23.95 14.35 -2.25
C GLY A 104 -23.23 13.59 -1.16
N LEU A 105 -22.02 13.14 -1.47
CA LEU A 105 -20.96 13.10 -0.48
C LEU A 105 -21.04 14.44 0.24
N GLY A 106 -21.27 14.40 1.56
CA GLY A 106 -21.64 15.58 2.34
C GLY A 106 -20.75 16.77 1.99
N ASP A 107 -21.38 17.95 1.92
CA ASP A 107 -20.68 19.22 1.83
C ASP A 107 -19.53 19.22 2.86
N PRO A 108 -18.25 19.30 2.45
CA PRO A 108 -17.14 19.39 3.36
C PRO A 108 -17.05 20.83 3.90
N GLY A 109 -18.19 21.39 4.30
CA GLY A 109 -18.42 22.77 4.76
C GLY A 109 -17.79 23.09 6.11
N GLY A 110 -16.64 22.47 6.38
CA GLY A 110 -15.75 22.72 7.50
C GLY A 110 -14.27 22.49 7.15
N VAL A 111 -13.93 22.14 5.90
CA VAL A 111 -12.55 22.28 5.43
C VAL A 111 -12.38 23.78 5.28
N GLN A 112 -11.79 24.41 6.30
CA GLN A 112 -11.12 25.70 6.15
C GLN A 112 -10.44 25.62 4.79
N ARG A 113 -10.82 26.49 3.84
CA ARG A 113 -10.01 26.69 2.64
C ARG A 113 -8.66 27.03 3.23
N ALA A 114 -7.75 26.07 3.24
CA ALA A 114 -6.39 26.34 3.64
C ALA A 114 -6.03 27.49 2.73
N ASP A 115 -5.81 28.66 3.34
CA ASP A 115 -5.03 29.69 2.69
C ASP A 115 -3.86 28.96 2.04
N HIS A 116 -3.54 29.27 0.78
CA HIS A 116 -2.45 28.62 0.07
C HIS A 116 -1.15 28.93 0.82
N GLU A 117 -0.92 28.20 1.90
CA GLU A 117 0.26 28.25 2.71
C GLU A 117 1.36 27.74 1.81
N GLU A 118 2.44 28.52 1.76
CA GLU A 118 3.55 28.26 0.86
C GLU A 118 4.13 26.89 1.25
N VAL A 119 3.87 25.89 0.41
CA VAL A 119 4.34 24.52 0.65
C VAL A 119 5.86 24.54 0.49
N ALA A 120 6.59 24.24 1.55
CA ALA A 120 8.03 24.08 1.46
C ALA A 120 8.35 22.96 0.45
N VAL A 121 9.16 23.28 -0.56
CA VAL A 121 9.59 22.33 -1.58
C VAL A 121 11.10 22.25 -1.54
N ALA A 122 11.64 21.05 -1.36
CA ALA A 122 13.07 20.83 -1.45
C ALA A 122 13.41 19.83 -2.57
N VAL A 123 14.59 19.97 -3.18
CA VAL A 123 15.00 19.11 -4.29
C VAL A 123 15.86 17.96 -3.75
N TYR A 124 15.48 16.73 -4.06
CA TYR A 124 16.28 15.54 -3.80
C TYR A 124 16.54 14.79 -5.09
N LYS A 125 17.80 14.74 -5.52
CA LYS A 125 18.19 14.03 -6.76
C LYS A 125 17.30 14.40 -7.96
N GLY A 126 16.99 15.69 -8.11
CA GLY A 126 16.16 16.22 -9.19
C GLY A 126 14.65 15.97 -9.05
N PHE A 127 14.19 15.49 -7.90
CA PHE A 127 12.78 15.39 -7.56
C PHE A 127 12.38 16.46 -6.56
N ASP A 128 11.28 17.14 -6.84
CA ASP A 128 10.66 18.08 -5.92
C ASP A 128 9.93 17.31 -4.81
N ILE A 129 10.37 17.51 -3.58
CA ILE A 129 9.74 16.99 -2.36
C ILE A 129 8.95 18.14 -1.77
N ALA A 130 7.64 18.11 -2.01
CA ALA A 130 6.71 19.04 -1.41
C ALA A 130 6.24 18.53 -0.05
N ALA A 131 6.46 19.32 0.99
CA ALA A 131 5.93 19.06 2.33
C ALA A 131 4.49 19.61 2.43
N ASP A 132 3.55 18.95 1.76
CA ASP A 132 2.13 19.35 1.83
C ASP A 132 1.62 19.40 3.29
N PRO A 133 0.50 20.09 3.58
CA PRO A 133 0.05 20.29 4.96
C PRO A 133 -0.15 19.00 5.78
N GLU A 134 -0.47 17.87 5.15
CA GLU A 134 -0.63 16.59 5.82
C GLU A 134 0.72 15.97 6.22
N HIS A 135 1.77 16.25 5.44
CA HIS A 135 3.14 15.75 5.65
C HIS A 135 4.09 16.77 6.30
N ALA A 136 3.70 18.04 6.41
CA ALA A 136 4.57 19.14 6.87
C ALA A 136 5.28 18.82 8.18
N GLY A 137 4.53 18.41 9.21
CA GLY A 137 5.11 18.07 10.51
C GLY A 137 6.14 16.92 10.48
N TYR A 138 6.02 16.00 9.52
CA TYR A 138 7.01 14.94 9.32
C TYR A 138 8.33 15.47 8.76
N PHE A 139 8.27 16.31 7.71
CA PHE A 139 9.47 16.86 7.09
C PHE A 139 10.14 17.95 7.94
N GLU A 140 9.37 18.76 8.67
CA GLU A 140 9.90 19.73 9.63
C GLU A 140 10.65 19.04 10.78
N ALA A 141 10.08 17.97 11.33
CA ALA A 141 10.75 17.18 12.35
C ALA A 141 12.04 16.54 11.82
N ALA A 142 12.00 16.00 10.60
CA ALA A 142 13.20 15.48 9.95
C ALA A 142 14.27 16.58 9.76
N GLY A 143 13.85 17.80 9.44
CA GLY A 143 14.67 19.01 9.41
C GLY A 143 15.44 19.27 10.70
N ARG A 144 14.78 19.04 11.85
CA ARG A 144 15.38 19.09 13.20
C ARG A 144 16.18 17.84 13.59
N GLY A 145 16.20 16.81 12.74
CA GLY A 145 16.86 15.53 13.03
C GLY A 145 16.03 14.60 13.92
N GLU A 146 14.72 14.74 13.91
CA GLU A 146 13.76 13.93 14.66
C GLU A 146 12.93 13.08 13.69
N LEU A 147 12.74 11.80 14.01
CA LEU A 147 11.76 10.97 13.32
C LEU A 147 10.46 11.02 14.10
N VAL A 148 9.38 11.42 13.43
CA VAL A 148 8.03 11.43 14.02
C VAL A 148 7.09 10.52 13.24
N VAL A 149 6.06 10.04 13.92
CA VAL A 149 4.96 9.27 13.34
C VAL A 149 3.64 9.78 13.90
N GLN A 150 2.53 9.47 13.22
CA GLN A 150 1.22 9.81 13.77
C GLN A 150 0.83 8.80 14.85
N ARG A 151 0.40 9.30 16.01
CA ARG A 151 -0.21 8.53 17.09
C ARG A 151 -1.71 8.78 17.12
N CYS A 152 -2.50 7.71 17.02
CA CYS A 152 -3.95 7.81 17.08
C CYS A 152 -4.44 8.23 18.48
N ALA A 153 -5.35 9.21 18.55
CA ALA A 153 -5.90 9.67 19.83
C ALA A 153 -6.84 8.63 20.48
N GLU A 154 -7.52 7.80 19.67
CA GLU A 154 -8.48 6.80 20.18
C GLU A 154 -7.81 5.46 20.51
N CYS A 155 -7.14 4.84 19.54
CA CYS A 155 -6.55 3.51 19.74
C CYS A 155 -5.12 3.53 20.28
N GLY A 156 -4.46 4.70 20.32
CA GLY A 156 -3.10 4.86 20.82
C GLY A 156 -1.99 4.32 19.91
N LEU A 157 -2.33 3.59 18.83
CA LEU A 157 -1.34 3.00 17.92
C LEU A 157 -0.59 4.05 17.11
N LEU A 158 0.69 3.77 16.88
CA LEU A 158 1.55 4.49 15.96
C LEU A 158 1.30 4.04 14.51
N ARG A 159 1.36 4.98 13.57
CA ARG A 159 1.04 4.76 12.16
C ARG A 159 2.31 4.85 11.28
N GLY A 160 2.56 3.82 10.48
CA GLY A 160 3.72 3.77 9.58
C GLY A 160 3.59 4.72 8.38
N GLN A 161 2.39 4.80 7.80
CA GLN A 161 2.06 5.75 6.74
C GLN A 161 1.37 6.96 7.34
N ILE A 162 1.66 8.13 6.80
CA ILE A 162 0.97 9.39 7.14
C ILE A 162 -0.38 9.38 6.41
N GLY A 163 -1.43 9.80 7.10
CA GLY A 163 -2.74 9.96 6.49
C GLY A 163 -3.81 10.48 7.45
N ALA A 164 -4.92 10.94 6.88
CA ALA A 164 -5.97 11.64 7.61
C ALA A 164 -6.66 10.80 8.68
N ALA A 165 -6.83 9.49 8.45
CA ALA A 165 -7.58 8.59 9.32
C ALA A 165 -6.73 7.42 9.80
N CYS A 166 -7.02 6.94 11.02
CA CYS A 166 -6.38 5.75 11.56
C CYS A 166 -6.73 4.52 10.72
N PRO A 167 -5.76 3.77 10.16
CA PRO A 167 -6.07 2.55 9.42
C PRO A 167 -6.62 1.43 10.32
N PHE A 168 -6.51 1.57 11.65
CA PHE A 168 -6.89 0.55 12.62
C PHE A 168 -8.27 0.78 13.27
N CYS A 169 -8.64 2.04 13.50
CA CYS A 169 -9.90 2.39 14.18
C CYS A 169 -10.69 3.52 13.50
N THR A 170 -10.21 4.04 12.36
CA THR A 170 -10.83 5.13 11.57
C THR A 170 -10.93 6.50 12.24
N CYS A 171 -10.41 6.67 13.46
CA CYS A 171 -10.29 7.96 14.14
C CYS A 171 -9.52 8.98 13.29
N LEU A 172 -10.06 10.20 13.19
CA LEU A 172 -9.45 11.33 12.48
C LEU A 172 -8.51 12.15 13.39
N ASP A 173 -8.59 11.95 14.71
CA ASP A 173 -7.76 12.66 15.68
C ASP A 173 -6.43 11.93 15.90
N TRP A 174 -5.34 12.68 15.81
CA TRP A 174 -3.98 12.17 16.01
C TRP A 174 -3.03 13.30 16.42
N THR A 175 -1.86 12.89 16.90
CA THR A 175 -0.75 13.79 17.24
C THR A 175 0.54 13.29 16.58
N TRP A 176 1.51 14.18 16.34
CA TRP A 176 2.87 13.79 15.96
C TRP A 176 3.61 13.31 17.21
N GLU A 177 4.07 12.07 17.17
CA GLU A 177 4.83 11.43 18.26
C GLU A 177 6.27 11.19 17.79
N PRO A 178 7.29 11.67 18.52
CA PRO A 178 8.68 11.35 18.23
C PRO A 178 8.98 9.88 18.55
N VAL A 179 9.76 9.25 17.69
CA VAL A 179 10.24 7.88 17.83
C VAL A 179 11.77 7.85 17.83
N ALA A 180 12.38 6.87 18.48
CA ALA A 180 13.83 6.71 18.57
C ALA A 180 14.46 6.44 17.19
N GLY A 181 13.67 5.90 16.25
CA GLY A 181 14.12 5.57 14.91
C GLY A 181 15.14 4.45 14.88
N THR A 182 15.16 3.59 15.90
CA THR A 182 15.88 2.33 15.90
C THR A 182 14.94 1.21 15.48
N GLY A 183 15.49 0.20 14.82
CA GLY A 183 14.68 -0.89 14.33
C GLY A 183 15.50 -1.99 13.67
N VAL A 184 14.79 -2.92 13.07
CA VAL A 184 15.35 -4.07 12.38
C VAL A 184 14.97 -4.03 10.90
N ILE A 185 15.89 -4.44 10.02
CA ILE A 185 15.55 -4.69 8.61
C ILE A 185 14.59 -5.87 8.56
N TYR A 186 13.30 -5.59 8.37
CA TYR A 186 12.25 -6.60 8.24
C TYR A 186 12.26 -7.24 6.86
N SER A 187 12.47 -6.43 5.83
CA SER A 187 12.64 -6.86 4.44
C SER A 187 13.50 -5.86 3.69
N TYR A 188 14.09 -6.27 2.58
CA TYR A 188 14.84 -5.36 1.71
C TYR A 188 14.78 -5.82 0.25
N GLN A 189 15.07 -4.87 -0.64
CA GLN A 189 15.34 -5.14 -2.04
C GLN A 189 16.61 -4.43 -2.47
N VAL A 190 17.35 -5.01 -3.42
CA VAL A 190 18.48 -4.34 -4.05
C VAL A 190 18.08 -3.89 -5.44
N VAL A 191 18.13 -2.59 -5.66
CA VAL A 191 17.83 -1.97 -6.95
C VAL A 191 19.08 -2.10 -7.83
N ALA A 192 19.07 -3.07 -8.73
CA ALA A 192 20.20 -3.40 -9.60
C ALA A 192 20.24 -2.59 -10.91
N ARG A 193 19.22 -1.78 -11.20
CA ARG A 193 19.17 -0.88 -12.36
C ARG A 193 18.40 0.39 -12.00
N ALA A 194 18.99 1.54 -12.31
CA ALA A 194 18.33 2.82 -12.12
C ALA A 194 17.22 3.01 -13.16
N VAL A 195 16.00 3.26 -12.68
CA VAL A 195 14.87 3.66 -13.53
C VAL A 195 14.98 5.16 -13.86
N ASN A 196 15.49 5.96 -12.93
CA ASN A 196 15.74 7.39 -13.09
C ASN A 196 17.25 7.67 -13.12
N ALA A 197 17.68 8.51 -14.06
CA ALA A 197 19.09 8.87 -14.26
C ALA A 197 19.78 9.45 -13.00
N ALA A 198 19.03 10.12 -12.11
CA ALA A 198 19.58 10.71 -10.90
C ALA A 198 20.04 9.68 -9.84
N PHE A 199 19.71 8.40 -10.04
CA PHE A 199 20.18 7.28 -9.23
C PHE A 199 21.16 6.37 -9.99
N ALA A 200 21.62 6.76 -11.19
CA ALA A 200 22.52 5.93 -11.99
C ALA A 200 23.86 5.65 -11.28
N ASP A 201 24.32 6.62 -10.46
CA ASP A 201 25.52 6.55 -9.63
C ASP A 201 25.33 5.72 -8.35
N TRP A 202 24.09 5.40 -7.97
CA TRP A 202 23.78 4.62 -6.77
C TRP A 202 23.66 3.13 -7.03
N VAL A 203 23.59 2.68 -8.28
CA VAL A 203 23.32 1.27 -8.58
C VAL A 203 24.57 0.40 -8.37
N PRO A 204 24.48 -0.76 -7.69
CA PRO A 204 23.31 -1.28 -6.96
C PRO A 204 23.16 -0.66 -5.57
N TYR A 205 21.91 -0.40 -5.14
CA TYR A 205 21.64 0.10 -3.79
C TYR A 205 20.47 -0.62 -3.10
N PRO A 206 20.55 -0.80 -1.76
CA PRO A 206 19.47 -1.34 -0.97
C PRO A 206 18.37 -0.32 -0.62
N VAL A 207 17.12 -0.73 -0.79
CA VAL A 207 15.93 -0.10 -0.19
C VAL A 207 15.39 -1.06 0.86
N VAL A 208 15.18 -0.56 2.07
CA VAL A 208 14.80 -1.35 3.24
C VAL A 208 13.39 -1.02 3.71
N LEU A 209 12.68 -2.04 4.17
CA LEU A 209 11.51 -1.94 5.01
C LEU A 209 11.97 -2.23 6.44
N VAL A 210 12.01 -1.19 7.27
CA VAL A 210 12.45 -1.26 8.67
C VAL A 210 11.23 -1.41 9.55
N GLU A 211 11.23 -2.39 10.45
CA GLU A 211 10.28 -2.46 11.57
C GLU A 211 10.91 -1.76 12.77
N LEU A 212 10.26 -0.69 13.23
CA LEU A 212 10.71 0.14 14.34
C LEU A 212 10.40 -0.52 15.68
N ASP A 213 11.28 -0.31 16.65
CA ASP A 213 11.21 -0.99 17.95
C ASP A 213 9.94 -0.65 18.75
N GLU A 214 9.38 0.55 18.58
CA GLU A 214 8.27 1.07 19.39
C GLU A 214 6.98 0.26 19.29
N GLN A 215 6.74 -0.39 18.14
CA GLN A 215 5.52 -1.19 17.93
C GLN A 215 5.81 -2.53 17.24
N ARG A 216 7.00 -3.08 17.48
CA ARG A 216 7.40 -4.40 16.97
C ARG A 216 6.80 -5.50 17.84
N GLY A 217 6.14 -6.46 17.20
CA GLY A 217 5.54 -7.60 17.90
C GLY A 217 4.42 -7.24 18.89
N VAL A 218 3.81 -6.05 18.75
CA VAL A 218 2.74 -5.62 19.66
C VAL A 218 1.46 -6.43 19.37
N PRO A 219 0.85 -7.07 20.39
CA PRO A 219 -0.47 -7.67 20.29
C PRO A 219 -1.55 -6.61 20.02
N TRP A 220 -2.46 -6.88 19.07
CA TRP A 220 -3.64 -6.05 18.86
C TRP A 220 -4.92 -6.88 18.87
N ARG A 221 -5.98 -6.35 19.50
CA ARG A 221 -7.31 -6.99 19.63
C ARG A 221 -7.29 -8.47 20.05
N GLY A 222 -6.37 -8.83 20.96
CA GLY A 222 -6.26 -10.19 21.51
C GLY A 222 -5.52 -11.20 20.64
N GLY A 223 -4.90 -10.76 19.54
CA GLY A 223 -3.90 -11.56 18.80
C GLY A 223 -2.60 -11.74 19.59
N ARG A 224 -1.76 -12.72 19.22
CA ARG A 224 -0.53 -13.04 19.99
C ARG A 224 0.67 -12.15 19.64
N GLU A 225 0.61 -11.48 18.50
CA GLU A 225 1.52 -10.49 17.90
C GLU A 225 0.81 -10.14 16.59
N ASP A 226 0.44 -8.88 16.35
CA ASP A 226 -0.33 -8.53 15.16
C ASP A 226 0.57 -7.79 14.15
N GLU A 227 1.10 -8.53 13.17
CA GLU A 227 1.89 -7.96 12.07
C GLU A 227 1.16 -6.84 11.32
N SER A 228 -0.17 -6.76 11.44
CA SER A 228 -0.95 -5.69 10.83
C SER A 228 -0.76 -4.35 11.51
N VAL A 229 -0.38 -4.32 12.79
CA VAL A 229 -0.10 -3.08 13.53
C VAL A 229 1.39 -2.77 13.63
N SER A 230 2.30 -3.62 13.15
CA SER A 230 3.73 -3.34 13.18
C SER A 230 4.07 -1.97 12.57
N LEU A 231 4.83 -1.16 13.31
CA LEU A 231 5.28 0.14 12.82
C LEU A 231 6.45 -0.05 11.86
N ARG A 232 6.17 0.07 10.56
CA ARG A 232 7.20 -0.10 9.52
C ARG A 232 7.39 1.14 8.66
N LYS A 233 8.65 1.42 8.27
CA LYS A 233 9.06 2.55 7.42
C LYS A 233 9.88 2.04 6.23
N ILE A 234 9.60 2.57 5.05
CA ILE A 234 10.39 2.31 3.84
C ILE A 234 11.35 3.47 3.63
N ALA A 235 12.62 3.18 3.39
CA ALA A 235 13.62 4.18 3.06
C ALA A 235 14.85 3.52 2.41
N ASN A 236 15.77 4.35 1.91
CA ASN A 236 17.08 3.87 1.49
C ASN A 236 17.91 3.46 2.71
N LEU A 237 18.79 2.48 2.52
CA LEU A 237 19.87 2.20 3.44
C LEU A 237 21.14 2.86 2.89
N VAL A 238 21.70 3.80 3.66
CA VAL A 238 22.86 4.61 3.26
C VAL A 238 24.09 4.27 4.06
N ALA A 239 25.24 4.63 3.48
CA ALA A 239 26.52 4.45 4.12
C ALA A 239 26.57 5.21 5.45
N ARG A 240 27.22 4.59 6.44
CA ARG A 240 27.27 5.10 7.81
C ARG A 240 27.99 6.45 7.94
N ASP A 241 29.04 6.62 7.14
CA ASP A 241 29.95 7.76 7.09
C ASP A 241 29.46 8.87 6.15
N ASP A 242 28.74 8.51 5.07
CA ASP A 242 28.22 9.46 4.09
C ASP A 242 26.76 9.12 3.69
N PRO A 243 25.76 9.80 4.29
CA PRO A 243 24.35 9.62 3.97
C PRO A 243 23.95 10.03 2.54
N SER A 244 24.86 10.61 1.74
CA SER A 244 24.64 10.90 0.32
C SER A 244 24.96 9.70 -0.59
N ARG A 245 25.49 8.61 -0.01
CA ARG A 245 25.86 7.39 -0.72
C ARG A 245 25.06 6.20 -0.22
N PRO A 246 24.72 5.24 -1.08
CA PRO A 246 24.04 4.02 -0.67
C PRO A 246 24.99 3.11 0.13
N GLU A 247 24.42 2.30 1.02
CA GLU A 247 25.14 1.20 1.66
C GLU A 247 25.46 0.09 0.64
N ASP A 248 26.55 -0.65 0.85
CA ASP A 248 26.94 -1.76 -0.01
C ASP A 248 25.90 -2.90 0.07
N GLU A 249 25.52 -3.46 -1.08
CA GLU A 249 24.60 -4.59 -1.16
C GLU A 249 25.11 -5.83 -0.41
N ALA A 250 26.43 -5.97 -0.26
CA ALA A 250 27.05 -7.05 0.50
C ALA A 250 26.81 -6.92 2.01
N ASN A 251 26.51 -5.69 2.50
CA ASN A 251 26.34 -5.42 3.92
C ASN A 251 24.89 -5.60 4.38
N VAL A 252 23.89 -5.48 3.51
CA VAL A 252 22.46 -5.58 3.87
C VAL A 252 21.98 -7.02 4.09
N ALA A 253 21.23 -7.24 5.17
CA ALA A 253 20.56 -8.50 5.49
C ALA A 253 19.31 -8.25 6.34
N ILE A 254 18.30 -9.12 6.21
CA ILE A 254 17.14 -9.15 7.13
C ILE A 254 17.65 -9.50 8.53
N GLY A 255 17.12 -8.81 9.55
CA GLY A 255 17.50 -9.02 10.94
C GLY A 255 18.59 -8.09 11.46
N LEU A 256 19.29 -7.34 10.58
CA LEU A 256 20.27 -6.36 11.01
C LEU A 256 19.62 -5.16 11.68
N ARG A 257 20.30 -4.63 12.70
CA ARG A 257 19.91 -3.43 13.44
C ARG A 257 20.26 -2.19 12.64
N VAL A 258 19.35 -1.22 12.64
CA VAL A 258 19.49 0.05 11.95
C VAL A 258 19.09 1.20 12.85
N ARG A 259 19.57 2.40 12.50
CA ARG A 259 19.13 3.65 13.10
C ARG A 259 18.84 4.67 12.02
N VAL A 260 17.83 5.49 12.26
CA VAL A 260 17.49 6.61 11.40
C VAL A 260 18.66 7.60 11.31
N CYS A 261 18.82 8.17 10.13
CA CYS A 261 19.69 9.30 9.84
C CYS A 261 18.95 10.23 8.89
N PHE A 262 19.45 11.45 8.70
CA PHE A 262 18.71 12.47 7.96
C PHE A 262 19.60 13.05 6.86
N THR A 263 19.18 12.84 5.61
CA THR A 263 19.77 13.52 4.46
C THR A 263 19.20 14.93 4.42
N LYS A 264 20.03 15.92 4.72
CA LYS A 264 19.62 17.34 4.68
C LYS A 264 19.26 17.73 3.25
N LEU A 265 18.16 18.45 3.13
CA LEU A 265 17.71 19.10 1.91
C LEU A 265 17.72 20.62 2.13
N ASP A 266 17.31 21.35 1.09
CA ASP A 266 17.10 22.80 1.18
C ASP A 266 15.91 23.15 2.09
N ASP A 267 15.77 24.45 2.39
CA ASP A 267 14.66 25.03 3.17
C ASP A 267 14.43 24.39 4.56
N GLY A 268 15.51 23.87 5.14
CA GLY A 268 15.48 23.24 6.46
C GLY A 268 14.77 21.89 6.49
N LEU A 269 14.38 21.33 5.33
CA LEU A 269 13.79 20.00 5.25
C LEU A 269 14.89 18.92 5.30
N ALA A 270 14.51 17.71 5.67
CA ALA A 270 15.38 16.55 5.52
C ALA A 270 14.59 15.30 5.19
N LEU A 271 15.27 14.33 4.58
CA LEU A 271 14.74 12.99 4.35
C LEU A 271 15.23 12.03 5.42
N PRO A 272 14.32 11.37 6.16
CA PRO A 272 14.69 10.24 7.00
C PRO A 272 15.13 9.06 6.13
N GLN A 273 16.34 8.56 6.41
CA GLN A 273 16.92 7.36 5.83
C GLN A 273 17.44 6.46 6.95
N PHE A 274 17.91 5.25 6.64
CA PHE A 274 18.51 4.38 7.65
C PHE A 274 19.96 4.09 7.34
N ARG A 275 20.74 3.87 8.38
CA ARG A 275 22.09 3.31 8.31
C ARG A 275 22.17 2.10 9.25
N LEU A 276 23.11 1.20 8.97
CA LEU A 276 23.40 0.08 9.88
C LEU A 276 23.81 0.62 11.26
N ALA A 277 23.34 -0.05 12.31
CA ALA A 277 23.75 0.21 13.69
C ALA A 277 24.84 -0.78 14.12
N ASP A 278 25.58 -0.45 15.19
CA ASP A 278 26.61 -1.35 15.75
C ASP A 278 26.03 -2.45 16.64
N GLU A 279 24.74 -2.36 16.94
CA GLU A 279 24.04 -3.35 17.75
C GLU A 279 23.96 -4.69 17.00
N PRO A 280 24.30 -5.83 17.66
CA PRO A 280 24.23 -7.13 17.02
C PRO A 280 22.77 -7.51 16.70
N PRO A 281 22.55 -8.29 15.64
CA PRO A 281 21.21 -8.79 15.31
C PRO A 281 20.72 -9.79 16.38
N GLU A 282 19.42 -9.81 16.63
CA GLU A 282 18.79 -10.73 17.60
C GLU A 282 18.85 -12.20 17.15
N HIS A 283 18.90 -12.42 15.84
CA HIS A 283 18.91 -13.73 15.19
C HIS A 283 19.90 -13.72 14.01
N ASP A 284 20.24 -14.91 13.51
CA ASP A 284 21.10 -15.06 12.33
C ASP A 284 20.54 -14.24 11.15
N PRO A 285 21.28 -13.25 10.65
CA PRO A 285 20.81 -12.43 9.55
C PRO A 285 20.61 -13.25 8.29
N TRP A 286 19.52 -12.98 7.58
CA TRP A 286 19.26 -13.62 6.29
C TRP A 286 19.64 -12.69 5.14
N ARG A 287 20.43 -13.22 4.20
CA ARG A 287 20.82 -12.53 2.96
C ARG A 287 20.16 -13.20 1.77
N ALA A 288 19.67 -12.40 0.84
CA ALA A 288 19.31 -12.88 -0.48
C ALA A 288 20.54 -13.51 -1.14
N ALA A 289 20.35 -14.69 -1.75
CA ALA A 289 21.42 -15.37 -2.47
C ALA A 289 21.99 -14.47 -3.58
N GLU A 290 23.31 -14.47 -3.72
CA GLU A 290 24.00 -13.77 -4.81
C GLU A 290 23.39 -14.18 -6.15
N ARG A 291 22.94 -13.20 -6.95
CA ARG A 291 22.59 -13.49 -8.33
C ARG A 291 23.90 -13.70 -9.07
N ASN A 292 24.11 -14.89 -9.63
CA ASN A 292 25.17 -15.12 -10.61
C ASN A 292 25.07 -14.04 -11.69
N ARG A 293 26.04 -13.13 -11.73
CA ARG A 293 26.13 -12.03 -12.70
C ARG A 293 26.63 -12.55 -14.04
#